data_AF-A0A7S8BMW6-F1
#
_entry.id   AF-A0A7S8BMW6-F1
#
_cell.length_a   1.000
_cell.length_b   1.000
_cell.length_c   1.000
_cell.angle_alpha   90.00
_cell.angle_beta   90.00
_cell.angle_gamma   90.00
#
_symmetry.space_group_name_H-M   'P 1'
#
loop_
_entity.id
_entity.type
_entity.pdbx_description
1 polymer ?
#
loop_
_entity_poly.entity_id
_entity_poly.type
_entity_poly.pdbx_seq_one_letter_code
_entity_poly.pdbx_strand_id
1 'polypeptide(L)'
;MLKRLLSKHRTSSPAVRHICHFEGVIDHLYLDTRSNPTIGVGFHVTCQDAFTRLSLRDKRTNKPASRAQKQQEYNTLKRLPAGKTARWYAQHCTLHLPHSESMRLLEQQIAAFEHELARLINPQNGYIRAYQQLPNSVQLALLDLAYNLGTPNLSSRWPKLLAALKREDWRQAADECARKHVSKARNQATRQLFIQAASGDNLIARLFRRLWSKLCRS
;
A
#
# COMPACT_ATOMS: atom_id res chain seq x y z
N MET A 1 8.15 35.51 3.00
CA MET A 1 7.16 35.09 1.98
C MET A 1 7.05 33.55 1.90
N LEU A 2 7.07 32.85 3.04
CA LEU A 2 7.24 31.39 3.12
C LEU A 2 6.01 30.62 3.66
N LYS A 3 4.84 31.28 3.71
CA LYS A 3 3.57 30.68 4.22
C LYS A 3 2.51 30.44 3.14
N ARG A 4 2.84 30.59 1.85
CA ARG A 4 1.86 30.55 0.75
C ARG A 4 2.16 29.52 -0.35
N LEU A 5 2.85 28.42 0.00
CA LEU A 5 3.04 27.24 -0.86
C LEU A 5 2.52 25.93 -0.24
N LEU A 6 1.81 26.01 0.90
CA LEU A 6 1.14 24.86 1.54
C LEU A 6 -0.38 24.87 1.29
N SER A 7 -0.85 25.55 0.25
CA SER A 7 -2.27 25.68 -0.10
C SER A 7 -2.60 24.90 -1.37
N LYS A 8 -2.83 23.58 -1.21
CA LYS A 8 -3.70 22.69 -2.04
C LYS A 8 -3.36 21.18 -1.99
N HIS A 9 -2.52 20.70 -1.07
CA HIS A 9 -2.53 19.26 -0.78
C HIS A 9 -3.68 18.96 0.17
N ARG A 10 -4.80 18.55 -0.42
CA ARG A 10 -5.83 17.70 0.22
C ARG A 10 -5.08 16.72 1.12
N THR A 11 -5.41 16.67 2.41
CA THR A 11 -4.74 15.78 3.37
C THR A 11 -4.75 14.36 2.79
N SER A 12 -3.58 13.85 2.39
CA SER A 12 -3.46 12.54 1.74
C SER A 12 -4.11 11.47 2.61
N SER A 13 -4.84 10.52 2.02
CA SER A 13 -5.59 9.52 2.79
C SER A 13 -4.69 8.77 3.79
N PRO A 14 -5.25 8.24 4.90
CA PRO A 14 -4.47 7.42 5.84
C PRO A 14 -3.69 6.29 5.15
N ALA A 15 -4.30 5.68 4.12
CA ALA A 15 -3.67 4.67 3.28
C ALA A 15 -2.43 5.19 2.53
N VAL A 16 -2.54 6.34 1.85
CA VAL A 16 -1.42 6.97 1.15
C VAL A 16 -0.26 7.23 2.11
N ARG A 17 -0.55 7.81 3.29
CA ARG A 17 0.49 8.09 4.28
C ARG A 17 1.17 6.82 4.80
N HIS A 18 0.38 5.78 5.09
CA HIS A 18 0.87 4.50 5.60
C HIS A 18 1.79 3.81 4.58
N ILE A 19 1.34 3.71 3.32
CA ILE A 19 2.12 3.04 2.26
C ILE A 19 3.39 3.83 1.97
N CYS A 20 3.31 5.16 1.79
CA CYS A 20 4.50 5.99 1.57
C CYS A 20 5.52 5.90 2.71
N HIS A 21 5.07 5.76 3.96
CA HIS A 21 5.97 5.63 5.10
C HIS A 21 6.82 4.35 5.02
N PHE A 22 6.26 3.24 4.55
CA PHE A 22 6.95 1.95 4.51
C PHE A 22 7.62 1.60 3.19
N GLU A 23 7.03 1.99 2.05
CA GLU A 23 7.59 1.76 0.72
C GLU A 23 8.60 2.86 0.32
N GLY A 24 8.44 4.07 0.87
CA GLY A 24 9.15 5.25 0.40
C GLY A 24 8.60 5.79 -0.91
N VAL A 25 9.14 6.93 -1.37
CA VAL A 25 8.78 7.54 -2.66
C VAL A 25 10.07 7.78 -3.44
N ILE A 26 10.32 6.93 -4.45
CA ILE A 26 11.52 6.98 -5.27
C ILE A 26 11.16 7.58 -6.63
N ASP A 27 11.64 8.78 -6.90
CA ASP A 27 11.28 9.52 -8.11
C ASP A 27 11.97 9.03 -9.40
N HIS A 28 12.87 8.05 -9.33
CA HIS A 28 13.61 7.52 -10.47
C HIS A 28 13.47 6.01 -10.57
N LEU A 29 13.72 5.48 -11.77
CA LEU A 29 13.67 4.05 -12.02
C LEU A 29 14.83 3.35 -11.29
N TYR A 30 14.56 2.16 -10.76
CA TYR A 30 15.57 1.27 -10.17
C TYR A 30 15.20 -0.19 -10.44
N LEU A 31 16.15 -1.12 -10.27
CA LEU A 31 15.82 -2.55 -10.26
C LEU A 31 15.73 -3.05 -8.82
N ASP A 32 14.61 -3.65 -8.45
CA ASP A 32 14.39 -4.25 -7.14
C ASP A 32 15.26 -5.50 -6.91
N THR A 33 15.13 -6.13 -5.75
CA THR A 33 15.89 -7.36 -5.39
C THR A 33 15.52 -8.57 -6.24
N ARG A 34 14.42 -8.51 -7.00
CA ARG A 34 13.97 -9.52 -7.96
C ARG A 34 14.25 -9.10 -9.40
N SER A 35 15.08 -8.07 -9.62
CA SER A 35 15.43 -7.52 -10.94
C SER A 35 14.26 -6.91 -11.70
N ASN A 36 13.17 -6.56 -11.03
CA ASN A 36 12.04 -5.87 -11.65
C ASN A 36 12.31 -4.36 -11.69
N PRO A 37 12.05 -3.69 -12.82
CA PRO A 37 12.06 -2.24 -12.90
C PRO A 37 10.93 -1.64 -12.04
N THR A 38 11.29 -0.70 -11.16
CA THR A 38 10.38 -0.13 -10.16
C THR A 38 10.61 1.38 -10.04
N ILE A 39 9.54 2.16 -9.80
CA ILE A 39 9.58 3.61 -9.61
C ILE A 39 8.43 4.07 -8.69
N GLY A 40 8.48 5.30 -8.19
CA GLY A 40 7.45 5.89 -7.35
C GLY A 40 7.37 5.20 -6.00
N VAL A 41 6.16 4.80 -5.61
CA VAL A 41 5.89 4.18 -4.30
C VAL A 41 5.94 2.65 -4.41
N GLY A 42 6.95 2.13 -5.10
CA GLY A 42 7.07 0.69 -5.37
C GLY A 42 6.30 0.19 -6.61
N PHE A 43 6.03 1.06 -7.58
CA PHE A 43 5.29 0.70 -8.79
C PHE A 43 6.14 -0.17 -9.72
N HIS A 44 5.74 -1.42 -9.90
CA HIS A 44 6.35 -2.32 -10.88
C HIS A 44 6.07 -1.81 -12.30
N VAL A 45 7.14 -1.53 -13.05
CA VAL A 45 7.11 -1.16 -14.47
C VAL A 45 7.29 -2.40 -15.35
N THR A 46 6.17 -3.01 -15.73
CA THR A 46 6.12 -4.36 -16.33
C THR A 46 6.87 -4.49 -17.65
N CYS A 47 6.99 -3.41 -18.40
CA CYS A 47 7.74 -3.36 -19.66
C CYS A 47 8.16 -1.93 -20.01
N GLN A 48 9.02 -1.78 -21.03
CA GLN A 48 9.46 -0.48 -21.53
C GLN A 48 8.28 0.39 -21.96
N ASP A 49 7.28 -0.20 -22.61
CA ASP A 49 6.09 0.51 -23.08
C ASP A 49 5.30 1.11 -21.90
N ALA A 50 5.14 0.36 -20.79
CA ALA A 50 4.58 0.87 -19.55
C ALA A 50 5.39 2.04 -18.97
N PHE A 51 6.72 1.96 -19.00
CA PHE A 51 7.59 3.07 -18.57
C PHE A 51 7.37 4.34 -19.39
N THR A 52 7.26 4.20 -20.71
CA THR A 52 7.15 5.35 -21.61
C THR A 52 5.83 6.13 -21.46
N ARG A 53 4.79 5.48 -20.93
CA ARG A 53 3.50 6.11 -20.59
C ARG A 53 3.54 6.99 -19.35
N LEU A 54 4.53 6.81 -18.47
CA LEU A 54 4.65 7.63 -17.26
C LEU A 54 4.94 9.09 -17.61
N SER A 55 4.37 10.03 -16.86
CA SER A 55 4.55 11.48 -17.04
C SER A 55 5.91 11.98 -16.53
N LEU A 56 7.00 11.35 -16.99
CA LEU A 56 8.38 11.66 -16.57
C LEU A 56 8.86 13.01 -17.08
N ARG A 57 9.74 13.64 -16.31
CA ARG A 57 10.38 14.92 -16.63
C ARG A 57 11.89 14.79 -16.56
N ASP A 58 12.58 15.51 -17.42
CA ASP A 58 14.02 15.66 -17.37
C ASP A 58 14.43 16.39 -16.07
N LYS A 59 15.36 15.82 -15.30
CA LYS A 59 15.77 16.35 -13.99
C LYS A 59 16.40 17.74 -14.07
N ARG A 60 17.09 18.06 -15.17
CA ARG A 60 17.82 19.33 -15.34
C ARG A 60 16.90 20.46 -15.79
N THR A 61 16.01 20.17 -16.73
CA THR A 61 15.18 21.17 -17.40
C THR A 61 13.74 21.20 -16.91
N ASN A 62 13.31 20.17 -16.18
CA ASN A 62 11.94 19.93 -15.75
C ASN A 62 10.91 19.88 -16.90
N LYS A 63 11.38 19.76 -18.15
CA LYS A 63 10.51 19.60 -19.32
C LYS A 63 10.01 18.15 -19.41
N PRO A 64 8.81 17.91 -19.98
CA PRO A 64 8.34 16.56 -20.26
C PRO A 64 9.37 15.76 -21.06
N ALA A 65 9.68 14.55 -20.62
CA ALA A 65 10.61 13.67 -21.31
C ALA A 65 9.98 13.12 -22.59
N SER A 66 10.74 13.08 -23.69
CA SER A 66 10.30 12.47 -24.94
C SER A 66 10.23 10.94 -24.80
N ARG A 67 9.45 10.28 -25.66
CA ARG A 67 9.38 8.81 -25.68
C ARG A 67 10.76 8.17 -25.86
N ALA A 68 11.60 8.73 -26.73
CA ALA A 68 12.95 8.23 -26.98
C ALA A 68 13.85 8.31 -25.74
N GLN A 69 13.80 9.43 -24.99
CA GLN A 69 14.54 9.57 -23.73
C GLN A 69 14.13 8.50 -22.71
N LYS A 70 12.82 8.27 -22.54
CA LYS A 70 12.30 7.24 -21.62
C LYS A 70 12.73 5.83 -22.03
N GLN A 71 12.70 5.52 -23.33
CA GLN A 71 13.16 4.23 -23.86
C GLN A 71 14.65 4.01 -23.60
N GLN A 72 15.46 5.03 -23.86
CA GLN A 72 16.90 4.98 -23.66
C GLN A 72 17.26 4.78 -22.18
N GLU A 73 16.61 5.50 -21.27
CA GLU A 73 16.83 5.35 -19.83
C GLU A 73 16.43 3.95 -19.35
N TYR A 74 15.24 3.46 -19.74
CA TYR A 74 14.80 2.11 -19.40
C TYR A 74 15.80 1.04 -19.85
N ASN A 75 16.26 1.12 -21.10
CA ASN A 75 17.22 0.18 -21.67
C ASN A 75 18.58 0.25 -20.97
N THR A 76 18.99 1.44 -20.55
CA THR A 76 20.23 1.63 -19.80
C THR A 76 20.15 0.95 -18.45
N LEU A 77 19.07 1.19 -17.69
CA LEU A 77 18.91 0.61 -16.36
C LEU A 77 18.73 -0.90 -16.38
N LYS A 78 18.05 -1.46 -17.38
CA LYS A 78 17.89 -2.92 -17.52
C LYS A 78 19.21 -3.67 -17.71
N ARG A 79 20.29 -2.98 -18.10
CA ARG A 79 21.64 -3.56 -18.25
C ARG A 79 22.50 -3.44 -16.99
N LEU A 80 22.04 -2.72 -15.97
CA LEU A 80 22.76 -2.56 -14.71
C LEU A 80 22.56 -3.79 -13.80
N PRO A 81 23.49 -4.06 -12.86
CA PRO A 81 23.32 -5.13 -11.89
C PRO A 81 22.11 -4.87 -10.99
N ALA A 82 21.27 -5.89 -10.80
CA ALA A 82 20.08 -5.81 -9.94
C ALA A 82 20.43 -5.81 -8.43
N GLY A 83 19.42 -5.54 -7.59
CA GLY A 83 19.53 -5.63 -6.14
C GLY A 83 20.38 -4.54 -5.46
N LYS A 84 20.85 -3.53 -6.21
CA LYS A 84 21.44 -2.31 -5.64
C LYS A 84 20.37 -1.44 -4.97
N THR A 85 20.79 -0.51 -4.12
CA THR A 85 19.86 0.43 -3.48
C THR A 85 19.29 1.40 -4.52
N ALA A 86 18.06 1.89 -4.34
CA ALA A 86 17.46 2.90 -5.22
C ALA A 86 18.40 4.10 -5.44
N ARG A 87 18.98 4.63 -4.35
CA ARG A 87 19.96 5.74 -4.40
C ARG A 87 21.15 5.45 -5.34
N TRP A 88 21.61 4.21 -5.43
CA TRP A 88 22.69 3.85 -6.35
C TRP A 88 22.27 4.00 -7.82
N TYR A 89 21.02 3.73 -8.17
CA TYR A 89 20.51 3.94 -9.53
C TYR A 89 20.31 5.41 -9.87
N ALA A 90 20.09 6.28 -8.87
CA ALA A 90 19.81 7.70 -9.08
C ALA A 90 20.86 8.40 -9.96
N GLN A 91 22.14 8.01 -9.85
CA GLN A 91 23.26 8.55 -10.63
C GLN A 91 23.20 8.17 -12.12
N HIS A 92 22.44 7.14 -12.46
CA HIS A 92 22.25 6.66 -13.84
C HIS A 92 20.95 7.17 -14.47
N CYS A 93 20.14 7.92 -13.72
CA CYS A 93 18.85 8.44 -14.19
C CYS A 93 18.92 9.95 -14.45
N THR A 94 18.53 10.35 -15.64
CA THR A 94 18.31 11.75 -16.05
C THR A 94 16.85 12.15 -15.96
N LEU A 95 15.92 11.21 -15.85
CA LEU A 95 14.49 11.46 -15.72
C LEU A 95 14.01 11.22 -14.28
N HIS A 96 12.92 11.91 -13.93
CA HIS A 96 12.20 11.69 -12.67
C HIS A 96 10.68 11.71 -12.88
N LEU A 97 9.98 10.98 -12.02
CA LEU A 97 8.54 10.97 -11.89
C LEU A 97 8.13 12.08 -10.90
N PRO A 98 7.39 13.11 -11.33
CA PRO A 98 6.96 14.18 -10.43
C PRO A 98 6.21 13.64 -9.21
N HIS A 99 6.38 14.28 -8.05
CA HIS A 99 5.74 13.84 -6.82
C HIS A 99 4.21 13.78 -6.94
N SER A 100 3.58 14.78 -7.56
CA SER A 100 2.13 14.79 -7.80
C SER A 100 1.66 13.61 -8.64
N GLU A 101 2.45 13.21 -9.64
CA GLU A 101 2.14 12.05 -10.48
C GLU A 101 2.33 10.74 -9.70
N SER A 102 3.35 10.66 -8.85
CA SER A 102 3.53 9.52 -7.94
C SER A 102 2.34 9.34 -7.01
N MET A 103 1.83 10.43 -6.43
CA MET A 103 0.65 10.37 -5.56
C MET A 103 -0.62 9.99 -6.33
N ARG A 104 -0.82 10.54 -7.54
CA ARG A 104 -1.94 10.17 -8.41
C ARG A 104 -1.94 8.69 -8.76
N LEU A 105 -0.78 8.14 -9.13
CA LEU A 105 -0.63 6.71 -9.44
C LEU A 105 -0.84 5.83 -8.19
N LEU A 106 -0.38 6.27 -7.03
CA LEU A 106 -0.60 5.55 -5.77
C LEU A 106 -2.09 5.48 -5.43
N GLU A 107 -2.83 6.59 -5.55
CA GLU A 107 -4.28 6.62 -5.32
C GLU A 107 -5.02 5.66 -6.26
N GLN A 108 -4.62 5.59 -7.52
CA GLN A 108 -5.18 4.64 -8.48
C GLN A 108 -4.90 3.18 -8.09
N GLN A 109 -3.69 2.87 -7.64
CA GLN A 109 -3.35 1.52 -7.18
C GLN A 109 -4.09 1.14 -5.89
N ILE A 110 -4.21 2.07 -4.93
CA ILE A 110 -4.98 1.86 -3.71
C ILE A 110 -6.43 1.51 -4.07
N ALA A 111 -7.08 2.29 -4.94
CA ALA A 111 -8.44 2.03 -5.37
C ALA A 111 -8.59 0.65 -6.06
N ALA A 112 -7.62 0.25 -6.87
CA ALA A 112 -7.60 -1.07 -7.49
C ALA A 112 -7.49 -2.20 -6.45
N PHE A 113 -6.60 -2.08 -5.47
CA PHE A 113 -6.48 -3.05 -4.39
C PHE A 113 -7.72 -3.10 -3.51
N GLU A 114 -8.35 -1.96 -3.19
CA GLU A 114 -9.61 -1.95 -2.45
C GLU A 114 -10.72 -2.67 -3.19
N HIS A 115 -10.80 -2.51 -4.51
CA HIS A 115 -11.75 -3.26 -5.34
C HIS A 115 -11.45 -4.76 -5.35
N GLU A 116 -10.18 -5.16 -5.44
CA GLU A 116 -9.78 -6.57 -5.32
C GLU A 116 -10.09 -7.16 -3.95
N LEU A 117 -9.82 -6.41 -2.88
CA LEU A 117 -10.12 -6.80 -1.50
C LEU A 117 -11.62 -6.92 -1.26
N ALA A 118 -12.46 -6.04 -1.83
CA ALA A 118 -13.91 -6.16 -1.76
C ALA A 118 -14.43 -7.44 -2.45
N ARG A 119 -13.82 -7.84 -3.57
CA ARG A 119 -14.14 -9.11 -4.23
C ARG A 119 -13.65 -10.34 -3.47
N LEU A 120 -12.55 -10.22 -2.72
CA LEU A 120 -12.04 -11.31 -1.88
C LEU A 120 -12.82 -11.44 -0.57
N ILE A 121 -13.12 -10.31 0.08
CA ILE A 121 -13.67 -10.22 1.43
C ILE A 121 -15.11 -9.72 1.34
N ASN A 122 -16.03 -10.68 1.23
CA ASN A 122 -17.47 -10.46 1.18
C ASN A 122 -18.24 -11.66 1.73
N PRO A 123 -19.54 -11.50 2.05
CA PRO A 123 -20.37 -12.58 2.57
C PRO A 123 -20.45 -13.82 1.68
N GLN A 124 -20.42 -13.66 0.36
CA GLN A 124 -20.46 -14.80 -0.58
C GLN A 124 -19.23 -15.70 -0.46
N ASN A 125 -18.10 -15.15 0.00
CA ASN A 125 -16.88 -15.90 0.29
C ASN A 125 -16.78 -16.38 1.76
N GLY A 126 -17.86 -16.28 2.53
CA GLY A 126 -17.96 -16.76 3.91
C GLY A 126 -17.38 -15.81 4.96
N TYR A 127 -17.32 -14.51 4.68
CA TYR A 127 -16.98 -13.47 5.66
C TYR A 127 -18.24 -12.93 6.32
N ILE A 128 -18.17 -12.51 7.59
CA ILE A 128 -19.32 -11.93 8.31
C ILE A 128 -19.78 -10.63 7.65
N ARG A 129 -18.85 -9.79 7.19
CA ARG A 129 -19.15 -8.50 6.55
C ARG A 129 -18.31 -8.25 5.30
N ALA A 130 -18.80 -7.37 4.43
CA ALA A 130 -18.06 -6.91 3.27
C ALA A 130 -16.86 -6.05 3.68
N TYR A 131 -15.82 -6.00 2.83
CA TYR A 131 -14.60 -5.24 3.07
C TYR A 131 -14.85 -3.80 3.55
N GLN A 132 -15.79 -3.09 2.91
CA GLN A 132 -16.12 -1.69 3.23
C GLN A 132 -16.77 -1.50 4.61
N GLN A 133 -17.28 -2.58 5.21
CA GLN A 133 -17.93 -2.57 6.53
C GLN A 133 -16.96 -2.99 7.65
N LEU A 134 -15.74 -3.42 7.32
CA LEU A 134 -14.69 -3.72 8.29
C LEU A 134 -14.25 -2.45 9.03
N PRO A 135 -13.74 -2.56 10.27
CA PRO A 135 -13.11 -1.43 10.94
C PRO A 135 -12.03 -0.79 10.07
N ASN A 136 -11.95 0.55 10.07
CA ASN A 136 -10.99 1.29 9.24
C ASN A 136 -9.53 0.82 9.43
N SER A 137 -9.16 0.42 10.65
CA SER A 137 -7.82 -0.11 10.93
C SER A 137 -7.60 -1.47 10.25
N VAL A 138 -8.61 -2.34 10.22
CA VAL A 138 -8.56 -3.63 9.51
C VAL A 138 -8.47 -3.42 8.01
N GLN A 139 -9.26 -2.49 7.44
CA GLN A 139 -9.16 -2.14 6.02
C GLN A 139 -7.73 -1.69 5.66
N LEU A 140 -7.13 -0.81 6.47
CA LEU A 140 -5.76 -0.36 6.26
C LEU A 140 -4.73 -1.49 6.39
N ALA A 141 -4.91 -2.41 7.35
CA ALA A 141 -4.02 -3.56 7.52
C ALA A 141 -4.06 -4.49 6.30
N LEU A 142 -5.26 -4.76 5.79
CA LEU A 142 -5.48 -5.59 4.60
C LEU A 142 -4.92 -4.93 3.35
N LEU A 143 -5.09 -3.62 3.22
CA LEU A 143 -4.50 -2.86 2.11
C LEU A 143 -2.97 -2.91 2.14
N ASP A 144 -2.33 -2.73 3.30
CA ASP A 144 -0.88 -2.84 3.42
C ASP A 144 -0.37 -4.27 3.10
N LEU A 145 -1.11 -5.30 3.50
CA LEU A 145 -0.82 -6.69 3.14
C LEU A 145 -0.97 -6.92 1.63
N ALA A 146 -2.07 -6.47 1.03
CA ALA A 146 -2.33 -6.61 -0.40
C ALA A 146 -1.30 -5.84 -1.24
N TYR A 147 -0.88 -4.65 -0.81
CA TYR A 147 0.15 -3.87 -1.49
C TYR A 147 1.49 -4.61 -1.52
N ASN A 148 1.90 -5.21 -0.40
CA ASN A 148 3.16 -5.94 -0.32
C ASN A 148 3.14 -7.31 -1.01
N LEU A 149 2.02 -8.05 -0.88
CA LEU A 149 1.93 -9.45 -1.30
C LEU A 149 1.32 -9.61 -2.69
N GLY A 150 0.46 -8.67 -3.10
CA GLY A 150 -0.55 -8.87 -4.12
C GLY A 150 -1.74 -9.67 -3.59
N THR A 151 -2.96 -9.32 -4.00
CA THR A 151 -4.19 -10.02 -3.60
C THR A 151 -4.18 -11.53 -3.92
N PRO A 152 -3.62 -12.01 -5.06
CA PRO A 152 -3.53 -13.46 -5.32
C PRO A 152 -2.67 -14.23 -4.32
N ASN A 153 -1.56 -13.65 -3.84
CA ASN A 153 -0.75 -14.31 -2.82
C ASN A 153 -1.43 -14.23 -1.45
N LEU A 154 -2.08 -13.11 -1.13
CA LEU A 154 -2.86 -12.97 0.09
C LEU A 154 -3.97 -14.02 0.15
N SER A 155 -4.69 -14.25 -0.95
CA SER A 155 -5.81 -15.22 -1.00
C SER A 155 -5.36 -16.68 -0.95
N SER A 156 -4.19 -17.02 -1.50
CA SER A 156 -3.75 -18.42 -1.63
C SER A 156 -2.74 -18.88 -0.58
N ARG A 157 -1.94 -17.98 0.01
CA ARG A 157 -0.80 -18.34 0.87
C ARG A 157 -0.97 -17.97 2.35
N TRP A 158 -2.11 -17.36 2.72
CA TRP A 158 -2.36 -16.89 4.09
C TRP A 158 -3.64 -17.50 4.72
N PRO A 159 -3.84 -18.83 4.67
CA PRO A 159 -5.09 -19.45 5.06
C PRO A 159 -5.47 -19.20 6.53
N LYS A 160 -4.50 -19.13 7.45
CA LYS A 160 -4.77 -18.86 8.87
C LYS A 160 -5.26 -17.44 9.11
N LEU A 161 -4.64 -16.45 8.45
CA LEU A 161 -5.10 -15.06 8.49
C LEU A 161 -6.51 -14.96 7.91
N LEU A 162 -6.78 -15.55 6.74
CA LEU A 162 -8.11 -15.50 6.12
C LEU A 162 -9.17 -16.17 7.01
N ALA A 163 -8.85 -17.29 7.65
CA ALA A 163 -9.75 -17.96 8.59
C ALA A 163 -10.04 -17.08 9.82
N ALA A 164 -9.05 -16.35 10.34
CA ALA A 164 -9.26 -15.38 11.41
C ALA A 164 -10.17 -14.22 10.97
N LEU A 165 -9.93 -13.67 9.77
CA LEU A 165 -10.77 -12.60 9.20
C LEU A 165 -12.23 -13.02 9.01
N LYS A 166 -12.49 -14.24 8.54
CA LYS A 166 -13.86 -14.76 8.38
C LYS A 166 -14.63 -14.81 9.70
N ARG A 167 -13.93 -15.07 10.81
CA ARG A 167 -14.49 -15.09 12.16
C ARG A 167 -14.40 -13.75 12.89
N GLU A 168 -13.84 -12.73 12.23
CA GLU A 168 -13.54 -11.43 12.85
C GLU A 168 -12.65 -11.53 14.10
N ASP A 169 -11.80 -12.55 14.15
CA ASP A 169 -10.83 -12.76 15.21
C ASP A 169 -9.59 -11.89 14.98
N TRP A 170 -9.71 -10.63 15.36
CA TRP A 170 -8.67 -9.63 15.13
C TRP A 170 -7.38 -9.93 15.91
N ARG A 171 -7.45 -10.66 17.03
CA ARG A 171 -6.25 -11.04 17.78
C ARG A 171 -5.47 -12.11 17.02
N GLN A 172 -6.14 -13.16 16.55
CA GLN A 172 -5.50 -14.16 15.70
C GLN A 172 -5.00 -13.54 14.39
N ALA A 173 -5.77 -12.64 13.77
CA ALA A 173 -5.33 -11.95 12.55
C ALA A 173 -4.04 -11.13 12.79
N ALA A 174 -3.92 -10.49 13.96
CA ALA A 174 -2.72 -9.77 14.37
C ALA A 174 -1.49 -10.70 14.46
N ASP A 175 -1.68 -11.92 14.99
CA ASP A 175 -0.59 -12.89 15.15
C ASP A 175 -0.21 -13.58 13.83
N GLU A 176 -1.16 -13.70 12.88
CA GLU A 176 -0.96 -14.35 11.58
C GLU A 176 -0.53 -13.39 10.45
N CYS A 177 -0.43 -12.08 10.68
CA CYS A 177 -0.15 -11.10 9.61
C CYS A 177 1.34 -10.84 9.31
N ALA A 178 2.26 -11.48 10.02
CA ALA A 178 3.69 -11.20 9.93
C ALA A 178 4.32 -11.72 8.62
N ARG A 179 4.94 -10.83 7.83
CA ARG A 179 5.60 -11.13 6.55
C ARG A 179 7.11 -11.27 6.73
N LYS A 180 7.73 -12.26 6.05
CA LYS A 180 9.17 -12.54 6.17
C LYS A 180 10.08 -11.47 5.57
N HIS A 181 9.65 -10.80 4.49
CA HIS A 181 10.50 -9.93 3.67
C HIS A 181 10.22 -8.44 3.83
N VAL A 182 9.70 -8.04 4.99
CA VAL A 182 9.48 -6.62 5.35
C VAL A 182 10.13 -6.31 6.70
N SER A 183 10.29 -5.03 7.01
CA SER A 183 10.87 -4.61 8.29
C SER A 183 10.00 -5.05 9.47
N LYS A 184 10.66 -5.30 10.63
CA LYS A 184 9.96 -5.57 11.89
C LYS A 184 8.98 -4.45 12.24
N ALA A 185 9.36 -3.20 11.99
CA ALA A 185 8.51 -2.04 12.22
C ALA A 185 7.23 -2.07 11.38
N ARG A 186 7.30 -2.44 10.09
CA ARG A 186 6.12 -2.58 9.24
C ARG A 186 5.20 -3.69 9.74
N ASN A 187 5.74 -4.87 10.04
CA ASN A 187 4.95 -5.96 10.62
C ASN A 187 4.28 -5.56 11.93
N GLN A 188 4.99 -4.85 12.81
CA GLN A 188 4.43 -4.37 14.06
C GLN A 188 3.31 -3.34 13.83
N ALA A 189 3.47 -2.42 12.87
CA ALA A 189 2.43 -1.46 12.53
C ALA A 189 1.16 -2.15 12.00
N THR A 190 1.29 -3.10 11.06
CA THR A 190 0.16 -3.88 10.55
C THR A 190 -0.52 -4.69 11.66
N ARG A 191 0.27 -5.31 12.54
CA ARG A 191 -0.24 -6.02 13.72
C ARG A 191 -1.09 -5.11 14.60
N GLN A 192 -0.61 -3.90 14.89
CA GLN A 192 -1.32 -2.97 15.77
C GLN A 192 -2.65 -2.48 15.19
N LEU A 193 -2.78 -2.42 13.86
CA LEU A 193 -4.05 -2.09 13.21
C LEU A 193 -5.14 -3.14 13.49
N PHE A 194 -4.79 -4.42 13.53
CA PHE A 194 -5.71 -5.48 13.95
C PHE A 194 -6.02 -5.41 15.45
N ILE A 195 -5.02 -5.18 16.30
CA ILE A 195 -5.22 -5.03 17.75
C ILE A 195 -6.15 -3.85 18.09
N GLN A 196 -6.04 -2.74 17.34
CA GLN A 196 -6.93 -1.58 17.50
C GLN A 196 -8.41 -1.96 17.32
N ALA A 197 -8.71 -2.81 16.33
CA ALA A 197 -10.08 -3.31 16.12
C ALA A 197 -10.54 -4.24 17.25
N ALA A 198 -9.66 -5.15 17.71
CA ALA A 198 -9.94 -6.02 18.86
C ALA A 198 -10.32 -5.22 20.12
N SER A 199 -9.65 -4.10 20.38
CA SER A 199 -9.96 -3.23 21.52
C SER A 199 -11.28 -2.47 21.34
N GLY A 200 -11.60 -2.03 20.12
CA GLY A 200 -12.86 -1.35 19.79
C GLY A 200 -14.09 -2.24 20.02
N ASP A 201 -14.05 -3.48 19.55
CA ASP A 201 -15.15 -4.44 19.72
C ASP A 201 -15.41 -4.77 21.19
N ASN A 202 -14.33 -4.90 21.98
CA ASN A 202 -14.44 -5.12 23.43
C ASN A 202 -15.13 -3.95 24.16
N LEU A 203 -14.88 -2.71 23.74
CA LEU A 203 -15.53 -1.54 24.32
C LEU A 203 -17.03 -1.53 24.01
N ILE A 204 -17.39 -1.76 22.75
CA ILE A 204 -18.78 -1.80 22.28
C ILE A 204 -19.56 -2.92 23.01
N ALA A 205 -19.00 -4.13 23.09
CA ALA A 205 -19.63 -5.26 23.78
C ALA A 205 -19.82 -5.00 25.29
N ARG A 206 -18.91 -4.26 25.93
CA ARG A 206 -19.06 -3.84 27.33
C ARG A 206 -20.16 -2.80 27.50
N LEU A 207 -20.28 -1.83 26.60
CA LEU A 207 -21.34 -0.82 26.63
C LEU A 207 -22.72 -1.45 26.43
N PHE A 208 -22.87 -2.35 25.45
CA PHE A 208 -24.11 -3.08 25.23
C PHE A 208 -24.53 -3.92 26.44
N ARG A 209 -23.60 -4.67 27.05
CA ARG A 209 -23.90 -5.42 28.28
C ARG A 209 -24.37 -4.53 29.42
N ARG A 210 -23.76 -3.35 29.60
CA ARG A 210 -24.18 -2.37 30.60
C ARG A 210 -25.57 -1.81 30.31
N LEU A 211 -25.86 -1.42 29.07
CA LEU A 211 -27.17 -0.89 28.67
C LEU A 211 -28.27 -1.95 28.83
N TRP A 212 -28.02 -3.19 28.37
CA TRP A 212 -28.94 -4.32 28.55
C TRP A 212 -29.21 -4.63 30.02
N SER A 213 -28.17 -4.63 30.87
CA SER A 213 -28.33 -4.86 32.31
C SER A 213 -29.16 -3.79 33.03
N LYS A 214 -29.22 -2.56 32.49
CA LYS A 214 -30.08 -1.48 33.02
C LYS A 214 -31.51 -1.64 32.56
N LEU A 215 -31.73 -2.02 31.30
CA LEU A 215 -33.06 -2.23 30.72
C LEU A 215 -33.78 -3.46 31.28
N CYS A 216 -33.05 -4.53 31.62
CA CYS A 216 -33.63 -5.74 32.24
C CYS A 216 -33.78 -5.65 33.77
N ARG A 217 -33.47 -4.51 34.39
CA ARG A 217 -33.63 -4.24 35.84
C ARG A 217 -34.68 -3.16 36.11
N SER A 218 -35.48 -2.78 35.11
CA SER A 218 -36.66 -1.92 35.20
C SER A 218 -37.88 -2.71 34.77
#